data_AF-A0A803L2N7-F1
#
_entry.id   AF-A0A803L2N7-F1
#
_cell.length_a   1.000
_cell.length_b   1.000
_cell.length_c   1.000
_cell.angle_alpha   90.00
_cell.angle_beta   90.00
_cell.angle_gamma   90.00
#
_symmetry.space_group_name_H-M   'P 1'
#
loop_
_entity.id
_entity.type
_entity.pdbx_description
1 polymer ?
#
loop_
_entity_poly.entity_id
_entity_poly.type
_entity_poly.pdbx_seq_one_letter_code
_entity_poly.pdbx_strand_id
1 'polypeptide(L)'
;MDQTQAQEQAQSTHEQQPNKGLNQETIDSYPTIVVGDMLHLDDNTCPICLCEYDPSDVLKVLPECVHRFHCDCLVEWLKLNDTCPVCRTHPPRLSSSAIDT
;
A
#
# COMPACT_ATOMS: atom_id res chain seq x y z
N MET A 1 5.02 -46.27 38.48
CA MET A 1 5.50 -46.47 37.09
C MET A 1 4.22 -46.47 36.27
N ASP A 2 3.80 -45.41 35.60
CA ASP A 2 4.57 -44.49 34.78
C ASP A 2 3.93 -43.09 34.81
N GLN A 3 4.79 -42.08 34.82
CA GLN A 3 4.44 -40.67 34.86
C GLN A 3 4.29 -40.19 33.42
N THR A 4 3.23 -39.48 33.08
CA THR A 4 3.24 -38.65 31.88
C THR A 4 2.71 -37.27 32.24
N GLN A 5 3.65 -36.40 32.59
CA GLN A 5 3.54 -34.96 32.45
C GLN A 5 3.95 -34.63 31.01
N ALA A 6 3.13 -33.85 30.31
CA ALA A 6 3.57 -33.11 29.14
C ALA A 6 2.97 -31.71 29.25
N GLN A 7 3.87 -30.76 29.55
CA GLN A 7 3.66 -29.34 29.56
C GLN A 7 3.80 -28.76 28.14
N GLU A 8 3.02 -27.70 27.90
CA GLU A 8 3.34 -26.52 27.10
C GLU A 8 3.57 -26.66 25.58
N GLN A 9 2.70 -25.98 24.82
CA GLN A 9 3.14 -24.86 23.96
C GLN A 9 1.92 -23.99 23.62
N ALA A 10 1.87 -22.82 24.25
CA ALA A 10 1.01 -21.73 23.85
C ALA A 10 1.44 -21.27 22.45
N GLN A 11 0.68 -21.66 21.43
CA GLN A 11 0.78 -20.99 20.14
C GLN A 11 0.05 -19.67 20.27
N SER A 12 0.82 -18.62 20.55
CA SER A 12 0.44 -17.23 20.28
C SER A 12 -0.01 -17.12 18.83
N THR A 13 -1.31 -17.26 18.58
CA THR A 13 -1.90 -16.77 17.34
C THR A 13 -1.84 -15.26 17.43
N HIS A 14 -0.78 -14.70 16.85
CA HIS A 14 -0.64 -13.29 16.54
C HIS A 14 -1.98 -12.75 16.07
N GLU A 15 -2.62 -11.96 16.92
CA GLU A 15 -3.85 -11.23 16.62
C GLU A 15 -3.48 -10.25 15.51
N GLN A 16 -3.65 -10.69 14.26
CA GLN A 16 -3.47 -9.83 13.10
C GLN A 16 -4.51 -8.73 13.26
N GLN A 17 -4.04 -7.55 13.67
CA GLN A 17 -4.84 -6.34 13.75
C GLN A 17 -5.65 -6.23 12.46
N PRO A 18 -6.97 -5.93 12.51
CA PRO A 18 -7.73 -5.73 11.30
C PRO A 18 -7.04 -4.60 10.55
N ASN A 19 -6.48 -4.90 9.38
CA ASN A 19 -5.68 -3.96 8.61
C ASN A 19 -6.60 -2.78 8.28
N LYS A 20 -6.49 -1.70 9.07
CA LYS A 20 -7.25 -0.48 8.84
C LYS A 20 -6.45 0.26 7.77
N GLY A 21 -6.89 0.07 6.53
CA GLY A 21 -6.42 0.85 5.40
C GLY A 21 -6.57 2.36 5.64
N LEU A 22 -6.10 3.12 4.66
CA LEU A 22 -6.09 4.57 4.71
C LEU A 22 -7.45 5.14 4.33
N ASN A 23 -7.77 6.31 4.90
CA ASN A 23 -8.94 7.09 4.49
C ASN A 23 -8.73 7.68 3.09
N GLN A 24 -9.84 7.86 2.36
CA GLN A 24 -9.81 8.33 0.97
C GLN A 24 -9.08 9.67 0.81
N GLU A 25 -9.27 10.62 1.72
CA GLU A 25 -8.59 11.93 1.68
C GLU A 25 -7.05 11.81 1.73
N THR A 26 -6.53 10.95 2.60
CA THR A 26 -5.09 10.66 2.64
C THR A 26 -4.62 10.06 1.32
N ILE A 27 -5.34 9.08 0.78
CA ILE A 27 -4.98 8.42 -0.47
C ILE A 27 -4.98 9.44 -1.61
N ASP A 28 -6.03 10.25 -1.74
CA ASP A 28 -6.20 11.23 -2.81
C ASP A 28 -5.10 12.27 -2.84
N SER A 29 -4.57 12.63 -1.66
CA SER A 29 -3.44 13.57 -1.53
C SER A 29 -2.13 13.09 -2.14
N TYR A 30 -2.00 11.79 -2.42
CA TYR A 30 -0.77 11.26 -3.01
C TYR A 30 -0.57 11.71 -4.45
N PRO A 31 0.70 11.99 -4.84
CA PRO A 31 1.02 12.54 -6.14
C PRO A 31 0.55 11.63 -7.27
N THR A 32 0.10 12.25 -8.35
CA THR A 32 -0.29 11.58 -9.60
C THR A 32 0.56 12.08 -10.76
N ILE A 33 0.88 11.18 -11.68
CA ILE A 33 1.53 11.50 -12.94
C ILE A 33 0.70 10.94 -14.10
N VAL A 34 0.71 11.61 -15.23
CA VAL A 34 0.21 11.05 -16.49
C VAL A 34 1.41 10.43 -17.19
N VAL A 35 1.26 9.21 -17.73
CA VAL A 35 2.34 8.55 -18.47
C VAL A 35 2.71 9.42 -19.67
N GLY A 36 1.80 9.69 -20.59
CA GLY A 36 2.08 10.45 -21.81
C GLY A 36 2.98 9.68 -22.79
N ASP A 37 2.94 10.06 -24.07
CA ASP A 37 3.57 9.28 -25.15
C ASP A 37 5.11 9.21 -25.10
N MET A 38 5.77 10.07 -24.33
CA MET A 38 7.24 10.19 -24.28
C MET A 38 7.88 9.68 -22.99
N LEU A 39 7.09 9.25 -22.01
CA LEU A 39 7.60 8.96 -20.68
C LEU A 39 7.97 7.48 -20.61
N HIS A 40 9.26 7.22 -20.78
CA HIS A 40 9.82 5.88 -20.66
C HIS A 40 9.96 5.55 -19.17
N LEU A 41 9.12 4.65 -18.65
CA LEU A 41 9.27 4.14 -17.30
C LEU A 41 10.16 2.89 -17.36
N ASP A 42 11.07 2.72 -16.39
CA ASP A 42 11.87 1.50 -16.28
C ASP A 42 10.99 0.25 -16.06
N ASP A 43 9.84 0.45 -15.40
CA ASP A 43 8.81 -0.56 -15.16
C ASP A 43 7.48 -0.08 -15.78
N ASN A 44 7.13 -0.62 -16.96
CA ASN A 44 5.95 -0.23 -17.74
C ASN A 44 4.66 -0.98 -17.35
N THR A 45 4.65 -1.71 -16.23
CA THR A 45 3.50 -2.53 -15.82
C THR A 45 3.05 -2.20 -14.41
N CYS A 46 1.74 -2.21 -14.17
CA CYS A 46 1.19 -2.09 -12.83
C CYS A 46 1.40 -3.37 -12.01
N PRO A 47 2.06 -3.32 -10.84
CA PRO A 47 2.29 -4.51 -10.02
C PRO A 47 1.03 -5.12 -9.39
N ILE A 48 -0.11 -4.40 -9.43
CA ILE A 48 -1.37 -4.86 -8.84
C ILE A 48 -2.20 -5.63 -9.88
N CYS A 49 -2.49 -5.02 -11.04
CA CYS A 49 -3.30 -5.65 -12.08
C CYS A 49 -2.48 -6.43 -13.12
N LEU A 50 -1.15 -6.26 -13.12
CA LEU A 50 -0.19 -6.86 -14.06
C LEU A 50 -0.40 -6.42 -15.52
N CYS A 51 -1.15 -5.35 -15.77
CA CYS A 51 -1.30 -4.74 -17.09
C CYS A 51 -0.22 -3.71 -17.36
N GLU A 52 0.14 -3.54 -18.63
CA GLU A 52 0.98 -2.44 -19.11
C GLU A 52 0.29 -1.09 -18.90
N TYR A 53 1.08 -0.02 -18.80
CA TYR A 53 0.57 1.34 -18.73
C TYR A 53 0.33 1.91 -20.13
N ASP A 54 -0.83 2.55 -20.32
CA ASP A 54 -1.14 3.31 -21.52
C ASP A 54 -0.67 4.77 -21.38
N PRO A 55 -0.35 5.47 -22.48
CA PRO A 55 0.02 6.89 -22.47
C PRO A 55 -1.04 7.80 -21.83
N SER A 56 -2.32 7.40 -21.85
CA SER A 56 -3.40 8.14 -21.22
C SER A 56 -3.58 7.83 -19.73
N ASP A 57 -2.87 6.84 -19.19
CA ASP A 57 -3.07 6.41 -17.81
C ASP A 57 -2.60 7.46 -16.81
N VAL A 58 -3.38 7.58 -15.74
CA VAL A 58 -3.04 8.33 -14.55
C VAL A 58 -2.50 7.35 -13.51
N LEU A 59 -1.22 7.51 -13.21
CA LEU A 59 -0.55 6.71 -12.19
C LEU A 59 -0.50 7.47 -10.89
N LYS A 60 -0.73 6.77 -9.79
CA LYS A 60 -0.57 7.29 -8.44
C LYS A 60 0.74 6.76 -7.87
N VAL A 61 1.47 7.65 -7.21
CA VAL A 61 2.84 7.41 -6.75
C VAL A 61 2.87 7.48 -5.24
N LEU A 62 3.44 6.47 -4.59
CA LEU A 62 3.66 6.51 -3.15
C LEU A 62 4.87 7.40 -2.83
N PRO A 63 4.73 8.47 -2.02
CA PRO A 63 5.80 9.45 -1.81
C PRO A 63 7.10 8.87 -1.25
N GLU A 64 7.02 7.93 -0.30
CA GLU A 64 8.20 7.41 0.42
C GLU A 64 9.06 6.47 -0.40
N CYS A 65 8.47 5.78 -1.38
CA CYS A 65 9.16 4.71 -2.12
C CYS A 65 9.05 4.86 -3.64
N VAL A 66 8.37 5.88 -4.13
CA VAL A 66 8.19 6.25 -5.55
C VAL A 66 7.64 5.15 -6.48
N HIS A 67 7.16 4.03 -5.92
CA HIS A 67 6.46 3.00 -6.69
C HIS A 67 5.16 3.55 -7.27
N ARG A 68 4.89 3.14 -8.51
CA ARG A 68 3.84 3.65 -9.37
C ARG A 68 2.82 2.54 -9.62
N PHE A 69 1.56 2.93 -9.69
CA PHE A 69 0.43 2.04 -9.91
C PHE A 69 -0.66 2.81 -10.66
N HIS A 70 -1.57 2.13 -11.35
CA HIS A 70 -2.81 2.78 -11.77
C HIS A 70 -3.51 3.41 -10.57
N CYS A 71 -4.08 4.60 -10.77
CA CYS A 71 -4.76 5.33 -9.71
C CYS A 71 -5.78 4.46 -8.98
N ASP A 72 -6.69 3.81 -9.72
CA ASP A 72 -7.74 2.96 -9.16
C ASP A 72 -7.17 1.73 -8.44
N CYS A 73 -6.12 1.11 -9.00
CA CYS A 73 -5.49 -0.05 -8.39
C CYS A 73 -4.91 0.28 -7.00
N LEU A 74 -4.19 1.40 -6.89
CA LEU A 74 -3.60 1.80 -5.62
C LEU A 74 -4.67 2.24 -4.61
N VAL A 75 -5.71 2.94 -5.06
CA VAL A 75 -6.81 3.37 -4.20
C VAL A 75 -7.50 2.18 -3.56
N GLU A 76 -7.89 1.18 -4.35
CA GLU A 76 -8.56 -0.02 -3.83
C GLU A 76 -7.63 -0.82 -2.89
N TRP A 77 -6.35 -0.92 -3.21
CA TRP A 77 -5.38 -1.56 -2.33
C TRP A 77 -5.28 -0.85 -0.97
N LEU A 78 -5.14 0.48 -0.97
CA LEU A 78 -4.92 1.26 0.23
C LEU A 78 -6.17 1.41 1.12
N LYS A 79 -7.36 1.14 0.61
CA LYS A 79 -8.56 1.01 1.44
C LYS A 79 -8.51 -0.21 2.36
N LEU A 80 -7.78 -1.24 1.96
CA LEU A 80 -7.68 -2.52 2.67
C LEU A 80 -6.33 -2.71 3.38
N ASN A 81 -5.29 -2.03 2.91
CA ASN A 81 -3.92 -2.15 3.41
C ASN A 81 -3.32 -0.76 3.61
N ASP A 82 -2.30 -0.66 4.47
CA ASP A 82 -1.62 0.60 4.74
C ASP A 82 -0.13 0.58 4.37
N THR A 83 0.23 -0.27 3.41
CA THR A 83 1.62 -0.47 2.95
C THR A 83 1.72 -0.55 1.43
N CYS A 84 2.86 -0.16 0.89
CA CYS A 84 3.20 -0.34 -0.52
C CYS A 84 3.12 -1.83 -0.95
N PRO A 85 2.43 -2.17 -2.06
CA PRO A 85 2.37 -3.53 -2.60
C PRO A 85 3.74 -4.13 -2.95
N VAL A 86 4.73 -3.29 -3.28
CA VAL A 86 6.05 -3.73 -3.75
C VAL A 86 7.03 -3.89 -2.59
N CYS A 87 7.21 -2.86 -1.78
CA CYS A 87 8.27 -2.83 -0.75
C CYS A 87 7.76 -2.85 0.70
N ARG A 88 6.43 -2.86 0.89
CA ARG A 88 5.77 -2.83 2.21
C ARG A 88 6.07 -1.60 3.08
N THR A 89 6.70 -0.56 2.53
CA THR A 89 6.86 0.73 3.21
C THR A 89 5.49 1.36 3.46
N HIS A 90 5.28 1.91 4.66
CA HIS A 90 4.08 2.68 4.98
C HIS A 90 4.14 4.05 4.31
N PRO A 91 3.13 4.45 3.53
CA PRO A 91 3.07 5.78 2.94
C PRO A 91 2.67 6.83 4.00
N PRO A 92 2.91 8.13 3.74
CA PRO A 92 2.68 9.16 4.74
C PRO A 92 1.17 9.30 4.96
N ARG A 93 0.75 9.40 6.22
CA ARG A 93 -0.65 9.60 6.57
C ARG A 93 -0.88 11.10 6.77
N LEU A 94 -1.91 11.67 6.13
CA LEU A 94 -2.33 13.03 6.49
C LEU A 94 -2.93 12.97 7.89
N SER A 95 -2.25 13.55 8.87
CA SER A 95 -2.84 13.83 10.17
C SER A 95 -3.63 15.13 10.05
N SER A 96 -4.94 15.11 10.33
CA SER A 96 -5.80 16.31 10.35
C SER A 96 -5.47 17.28 11.50
N SER A 97 -4.21 17.40 11.92
CA SER A 97 -3.76 18.27 13.01
C SER A 97 -2.60 19.14 12.56
N ALA A 98 -2.88 20.06 11.64
CA ALA A 98 -2.03 21.20 11.34
C ALA A 98 -2.90 22.45 11.15
N ILE A 99 -3.61 22.83 12.22
CA ILE A 99 -4.00 24.21 12.49
C ILE A 99 -3.52 24.54 13.91
N ASP A 100 -2.24 24.89 14.04
CA ASP A 100 -1.73 25.64 15.18
C ASP A 100 -0.75 26.67 14.64
N THR A 101 -1.27 27.87 14.35
CA THR A 101 -0.70 29.19 14.63
C THR A 101 -1.69 30.25 14.16
#